data_AF-A0A5J4TA01-F1
#
_entry.id   AF-A0A5J4TA01-F1
#
_cell.length_a   1.000
_cell.length_b   1.000
_cell.length_c   1.000
_cell.angle_alpha   90.00
_cell.angle_beta   90.00
_cell.angle_gamma   90.00
#
_symmetry.space_group_name_H-M   'P 1'
#
loop_
_entity.id
_entity.type
_entity.pdbx_description
1 polymer ?
#
loop_
_entity_poly.entity_id
_entity_poly.type
_entity_poly.pdbx_seq_one_letter_code
_entity_poly.pdbx_strand_id
1 'polypeptide(L)'
;MRRIVFLVLFVAYSVFCASCEEIIFKNKAFKLDDSTQYALITFSKNQCCILIDNCSFSASNTSAQYSGTYVHITHAALVTIRNSQFNAIQLNLRPALLFGNNINVSVIEYTNFTGIMNRNGNGSALYLQIHPEFGSHTLNHVIFRERQAIYGGAIFIDLGIQKCTH
;
A
#
# COMPACT_ATOMS: atom_id res chain seq x y z
N MET A 1 11.10 28.25 25.50
CA MET A 1 10.45 26.93 25.21
C MET A 1 11.41 26.08 24.41
N ARG A 2 11.86 24.96 24.97
CA ARG A 2 12.77 24.02 24.32
C ARG A 2 12.03 23.27 23.20
N ARG A 3 12.49 23.41 21.97
CA ARG A 3 12.13 22.51 20.86
C ARG A 3 12.97 21.25 21.01
N ILE A 4 12.34 20.16 21.43
CA ILE A 4 12.88 18.81 21.33
C ILE A 4 11.98 18.06 20.35
N VAL A 5 12.60 17.17 19.58
CA VAL A 5 12.01 16.13 18.71
C VAL A 5 11.77 16.54 17.25
N PHE A 6 12.82 16.41 16.42
CA PHE A 6 12.71 16.04 14.99
C PHE A 6 13.96 15.26 14.51
N LEU A 7 14.61 14.50 15.40
CA LEU A 7 15.87 13.79 15.08
C LEU A 7 15.84 12.31 15.47
N VAL A 8 14.67 11.65 15.41
CA VAL A 8 14.57 10.20 15.68
C VAL A 8 14.05 9.41 14.48
N LEU A 9 13.39 10.04 13.48
CA LEU A 9 12.93 9.31 12.28
C LEU A 9 14.03 9.07 11.23
N PHE A 10 15.03 9.97 11.12
CA PHE A 10 16.04 9.85 10.06
C PHE A 10 17.09 8.76 10.34
N VAL A 11 17.39 8.47 11.62
CA VAL A 11 18.43 7.48 11.98
C VAL A 11 17.96 6.05 11.76
N ALA A 12 16.65 5.78 11.90
CA ALA A 12 16.08 4.48 11.54
C ALA A 12 16.09 4.23 10.02
N TYR A 13 15.97 5.28 9.21
CA TYR A 13 16.02 5.19 7.74
C TYR A 13 17.40 4.78 7.22
N SER A 14 18.48 5.24 7.84
CA SER A 14 19.85 5.04 7.32
C SER A 14 20.44 3.65 7.59
N VAL A 15 20.03 2.95 8.66
CA VAL A 15 20.68 1.68 9.05
C VAL A 15 20.05 0.47 8.36
N PHE A 16 18.76 0.53 7.96
CA PHE A 16 18.11 -0.56 7.24
C PHE A 16 18.37 -0.57 5.73
N CYS A 17 18.86 0.54 5.16
CA CYS A 17 18.93 0.71 3.70
C CYS A 17 20.32 0.38 3.10
N ALA A 18 21.38 0.23 3.90
CA ALA A 18 22.75 0.13 3.41
C ALA A 18 23.06 -1.13 2.56
N SER A 19 22.19 -2.15 2.59
CA SER A 19 22.29 -3.35 1.74
C SER A 19 20.98 -3.67 0.99
N CYS A 20 20.09 -2.68 0.87
CA CYS A 20 18.75 -2.88 0.34
C CYS A 20 18.75 -2.64 -1.18
N GLU A 21 18.20 -3.57 -1.97
CA GLU A 21 17.99 -3.31 -3.39
C GLU A 21 16.87 -2.27 -3.55
N GLU A 22 17.18 -1.13 -4.18
CA GLU A 22 16.20 -0.08 -4.41
C GLU A 22 15.45 -0.28 -5.72
N ILE A 23 14.11 -0.27 -5.63
CA ILE A 23 13.21 -0.32 -6.77
C ILE A 23 12.38 0.96 -6.80
N ILE A 24 12.50 1.72 -7.88
CA ILE A 24 11.96 3.08 -7.97
C ILE A 24 10.99 3.21 -9.14
N PHE A 25 9.77 3.63 -8.83
CA PHE A 25 8.76 4.08 -9.78
C PHE A 25 8.54 5.58 -9.58
N LYS A 26 8.90 6.38 -10.58
CA LYS A 26 8.76 7.84 -10.56
C LYS A 26 8.06 8.35 -11.80
N ASN A 27 7.09 9.25 -11.62
CA ASN A 27 6.39 9.94 -12.71
C ASN A 27 5.75 8.97 -13.72
N LYS A 28 5.16 7.88 -13.23
CA LYS A 28 4.54 6.84 -14.06
C LYS A 28 3.01 6.89 -13.97
N ALA A 29 2.37 6.59 -15.09
CA ALA A 29 0.94 6.31 -15.14
C ALA A 29 0.75 4.82 -15.42
N PHE A 30 0.01 4.15 -14.54
CA PHE A 30 -0.32 2.75 -14.64
C PHE A 30 -1.82 2.59 -14.91
N LYS A 31 -2.15 1.67 -15.80
CA LYS A 31 -3.53 1.43 -16.23
C LYS A 31 -3.85 -0.05 -16.05
N LEU A 32 -4.81 -0.35 -15.19
CA LEU A 32 -5.32 -1.69 -14.98
C LEU A 32 -6.27 -2.05 -16.10
N ASP A 33 -6.07 -3.19 -16.73
CA ASP A 33 -6.97 -3.73 -17.75
C ASP A 33 -7.25 -5.21 -17.49
N ASP A 34 -8.08 -5.80 -18.35
CA ASP A 34 -8.57 -7.17 -18.21
C ASP A 34 -7.45 -8.22 -18.35
N SER A 35 -6.27 -7.83 -18.86
CA SER A 35 -5.10 -8.70 -18.93
C SER A 35 -4.38 -8.82 -17.58
N THR A 36 -4.64 -7.91 -16.64
CA THR A 36 -3.96 -7.91 -15.34
C THR A 36 -4.56 -8.95 -14.40
N GLN A 37 -3.89 -10.09 -14.30
CA GLN A 37 -4.35 -11.21 -13.47
C GLN A 37 -4.17 -10.97 -11.95
N TYR A 38 -3.15 -10.21 -11.54
CA TYR A 38 -2.78 -10.09 -10.13
C TYR A 38 -2.64 -8.64 -9.66
N ALA A 39 -1.59 -7.94 -10.09
CA ALA A 39 -1.41 -6.51 -9.81
C ALA A 39 -0.54 -5.84 -10.87
N LEU A 40 -0.67 -4.52 -11.04
CA LEU A 40 0.23 -3.74 -11.91
C LEU A 40 1.65 -3.71 -11.36
N ILE A 41 1.78 -3.63 -10.03
CA ILE A 41 3.05 -3.72 -9.32
C ILE A 41 2.95 -4.88 -8.33
N THR A 42 3.84 -5.86 -8.47
CA THR A 42 3.93 -7.00 -7.57
C THR A 42 5.35 -7.15 -7.04
N PHE A 43 5.52 -7.20 -5.72
CA PHE A 43 6.81 -7.49 -5.10
C PHE A 43 6.69 -8.42 -3.90
N SER A 44 7.62 -9.37 -3.85
CA SER A 44 7.74 -10.34 -2.75
C SER A 44 9.21 -10.74 -2.61
N LYS A 45 10.06 -9.78 -2.21
CA LYS A 45 11.49 -10.03 -2.01
C LYS A 45 11.97 -9.39 -0.70
N ASN A 46 12.67 -10.18 0.10
CA ASN A 46 13.30 -9.69 1.33
C ASN A 46 14.39 -8.67 0.99
N GLN A 47 14.65 -7.72 1.91
CA GLN A 47 15.71 -6.71 1.76
C GLN A 47 15.60 -5.83 0.50
N CYS A 48 14.36 -5.53 0.08
CA CYS A 48 14.08 -4.58 -0.99
C CYS A 48 13.42 -3.30 -0.44
N CYS A 49 13.79 -2.17 -1.01
CA CYS A 49 13.33 -0.84 -0.66
C CYS A 49 12.62 -0.24 -1.85
N ILE A 50 11.29 -0.10 -1.74
CA ILE A 50 10.42 0.25 -2.85
C ILE A 50 9.99 1.71 -2.68
N LEU A 51 10.21 2.52 -3.73
CA LEU A 51 9.73 3.89 -3.81
C LEU A 51 8.74 4.06 -4.96
N ILE A 52 7.52 4.47 -4.65
CA ILE A 52 6.51 4.90 -5.63
C ILE A 52 6.27 6.40 -5.38
N ASP A 53 6.71 7.24 -6.31
CA ASP A 53 6.68 8.70 -6.14
C ASP A 53 6.09 9.37 -7.37
N ASN A 54 5.12 10.25 -7.14
CA ASN A 54 4.40 10.98 -8.18
C ASN A 54 3.84 10.05 -9.29
N CYS A 55 3.23 8.94 -8.88
CA CYS A 55 2.62 7.97 -9.80
C CYS A 55 1.09 8.08 -9.79
N SER A 56 0.47 7.72 -10.90
CA SER A 56 -0.98 7.62 -11.02
C SER A 56 -1.41 6.21 -11.42
N PHE A 57 -2.48 5.73 -10.82
CA PHE A 57 -3.06 4.42 -11.05
C PHE A 57 -4.53 4.59 -11.42
N SER A 58 -4.97 3.97 -12.51
CA SER A 58 -6.33 4.08 -13.02
C SER A 58 -6.79 2.77 -13.66
N ALA A 59 -8.09 2.55 -13.77
CA ALA A 59 -8.65 1.45 -14.55
C ALA A 59 -8.82 1.84 -16.03
N SER A 60 -8.76 0.87 -16.93
CA SER A 60 -9.02 1.09 -18.35
C SER A 60 -10.48 1.35 -18.65
N ASN A 61 -11.36 0.75 -17.84
CA ASN A 61 -12.79 0.96 -17.83
C ASN A 61 -13.27 1.00 -16.37
N THR A 62 -13.67 2.17 -15.88
CA THR A 62 -14.12 2.37 -14.50
C THR A 62 -15.43 1.64 -14.16
N SER A 63 -16.15 1.15 -15.17
CA SER A 63 -17.38 0.38 -15.01
C SER A 63 -17.14 -1.13 -14.98
N ALA A 64 -15.95 -1.60 -15.37
CA ALA A 64 -15.59 -3.00 -15.34
C ALA A 64 -15.16 -3.43 -13.93
N GLN A 65 -15.44 -4.70 -13.60
CA GLN A 65 -14.98 -5.33 -12.37
C GLN A 65 -13.65 -6.05 -12.63
N TYR A 66 -12.62 -5.68 -11.87
CA TYR A 66 -11.28 -6.26 -11.98
C TYR A 66 -10.98 -7.23 -10.85
N SER A 67 -10.37 -8.36 -11.21
CA SER A 67 -9.80 -9.32 -10.25
C SER A 67 -8.42 -8.90 -9.77
N GLY A 68 -7.65 -8.22 -10.62
CA GLY A 68 -6.34 -7.65 -10.28
C GLY A 68 -6.44 -6.39 -9.45
N THR A 69 -5.31 -5.95 -8.88
CA THR A 69 -5.18 -4.73 -8.09
C THR A 69 -4.11 -3.77 -8.67
N TYR A 70 -3.94 -2.58 -8.11
CA TYR A 70 -2.85 -1.70 -8.52
C TYR A 70 -1.52 -2.15 -7.96
N VAL A 71 -1.43 -2.31 -6.64
CA VAL A 71 -0.15 -2.60 -5.98
C VAL A 71 -0.35 -3.71 -4.95
N HIS A 72 0.49 -4.73 -5.06
CA HIS A 72 0.54 -5.84 -4.13
C HIS A 72 1.98 -6.12 -3.70
N ILE A 73 2.31 -5.79 -2.46
CA ILE A 73 3.63 -6.04 -1.88
C ILE A 73 3.46 -6.90 -0.64
N THR A 74 4.14 -8.05 -0.57
CA THR A 74 4.05 -8.96 0.59
C THR A 74 5.32 -9.02 1.42
N HIS A 75 6.47 -8.72 0.81
CA HIS A 75 7.78 -8.68 1.46
C HIS A 75 8.57 -7.46 0.99
N ALA A 76 9.04 -6.65 1.94
CA ALA A 76 9.97 -5.54 1.71
C ALA A 76 10.60 -5.08 3.02
N ALA A 77 11.82 -4.54 2.96
CA ALA A 77 12.40 -3.85 4.12
C ALA A 77 11.74 -2.48 4.31
N LEU A 78 11.46 -1.77 3.22
CA LEU A 78 10.82 -0.47 3.24
C LEU A 78 9.94 -0.28 2.02
N VAL A 79 8.73 0.25 2.22
CA VAL A 79 7.87 0.73 1.14
C VAL A 79 7.54 2.20 1.38
N THR A 80 7.93 3.08 0.47
CA THR A 80 7.53 4.49 0.48
C THR A 80 6.64 4.78 -0.71
N ILE A 81 5.42 5.24 -0.45
CA ILE A 81 4.51 5.75 -1.48
C ILE A 81 4.25 7.23 -1.18
N ARG A 82 4.53 8.11 -2.13
CA ARG A 82 4.28 9.53 -1.94
C ARG A 82 3.80 10.25 -3.19
N ASN A 83 3.10 11.36 -2.99
CA ASN A 83 2.61 12.23 -4.06
C ASN A 83 1.79 11.49 -5.13
N SER A 84 1.17 10.35 -4.77
CA SER A 84 0.61 9.43 -5.75
C SER A 84 -0.92 9.42 -5.71
N GLN A 85 -1.53 8.93 -6.78
CA GLN A 85 -2.99 8.92 -6.93
C GLN A 85 -3.49 7.56 -7.39
N PHE A 86 -4.48 7.04 -6.68
CA PHE A 86 -5.20 5.81 -7.01
C PHE A 86 -6.66 6.17 -7.33
N ASN A 87 -7.00 6.11 -8.61
CA ASN A 87 -8.27 6.59 -9.17
C ASN A 87 -9.26 5.44 -9.42
N ALA A 88 -10.47 5.82 -9.86
CA ALA A 88 -11.63 4.95 -9.85
C ALA A 88 -11.45 3.57 -10.48
N ILE A 89 -12.00 2.57 -9.80
CA ILE A 89 -11.97 1.15 -10.16
C ILE A 89 -13.09 0.41 -9.44
N GLN A 90 -13.61 -0.64 -10.07
CA GLN A 90 -14.40 -1.63 -9.34
C GLN A 90 -13.55 -2.88 -9.14
N LEU A 91 -13.18 -3.16 -7.90
CA LEU A 91 -12.42 -4.34 -7.52
C LEU A 91 -13.40 -5.41 -7.04
N ASN A 92 -13.16 -6.64 -7.48
CA ASN A 92 -13.99 -7.77 -7.11
C ASN A 92 -13.68 -8.24 -5.68
N LEU A 93 -12.41 -8.58 -5.39
CA LEU A 93 -12.02 -9.25 -4.14
C LEU A 93 -10.85 -8.59 -3.39
N ARG A 94 -10.00 -7.82 -4.09
CA ARG A 94 -8.74 -7.30 -3.53
C ARG A 94 -8.84 -5.82 -3.23
N PRO A 95 -8.11 -5.30 -2.22
CA PRO A 95 -7.94 -3.86 -2.01
C PRO A 95 -7.13 -3.24 -3.17
N ALA A 96 -7.17 -1.92 -3.34
CA ALA A 96 -6.40 -1.24 -4.41
C ALA A 96 -4.89 -1.19 -4.12
N LEU A 97 -4.52 -1.12 -2.84
CA LEU A 97 -3.17 -1.22 -2.34
C LEU A 97 -3.12 -2.26 -1.23
N LEU A 98 -2.27 -3.28 -1.38
CA LEU A 98 -2.12 -4.37 -0.44
C LEU A 98 -0.68 -4.47 0.07
N PHE A 99 -0.51 -4.34 1.38
CA PHE A 99 0.72 -4.62 2.11
C PHE A 99 0.53 -5.88 2.98
N GLY A 100 1.31 -6.92 2.70
CA GLY A 100 1.35 -8.16 3.47
C GLY A 100 2.19 -8.05 4.75
N ASN A 101 2.13 -9.09 5.58
CA ASN A 101 2.74 -9.11 6.91
C ASN A 101 4.27 -8.93 6.95
N ASN A 102 5.01 -9.23 5.88
CA ASN A 102 6.48 -9.19 5.91
C ASN A 102 7.06 -7.87 5.38
N ILE A 103 6.36 -6.77 5.63
CA ILE A 103 6.85 -5.40 5.37
C ILE A 103 7.30 -4.77 6.68
N ASN A 104 8.61 -4.53 6.83
CA ASN A 104 9.15 -4.00 8.09
C ASN A 104 8.72 -2.55 8.33
N VAL A 105 8.74 -1.72 7.29
CA VAL A 105 8.33 -0.32 7.36
C VAL A 105 7.56 0.05 6.10
N SER A 106 6.42 0.73 6.26
CA SER A 106 5.79 1.42 5.15
C SER A 106 5.41 2.85 5.49
N VAL A 107 5.64 3.76 4.55
CA VAL A 107 5.30 5.17 4.67
C VAL A 107 4.45 5.56 3.47
N ILE A 108 3.23 6.04 3.70
CA ILE A 108 2.36 6.57 2.65
C ILE A 108 2.10 8.04 2.95
N GLU A 109 2.51 8.93 2.04
CA GLU A 109 2.37 10.38 2.23
C GLU A 109 1.73 11.08 1.05
N TYR A 110 0.95 12.15 1.30
CA TYR A 110 0.40 13.02 0.25
C TYR A 110 -0.23 12.23 -0.91
N THR A 111 -0.98 11.18 -0.56
CA THR A 111 -1.48 10.19 -1.51
C THR A 111 -3.00 10.14 -1.46
N ASN A 112 -3.62 10.13 -2.64
CA ASN A 112 -5.07 10.21 -2.77
C ASN A 112 -5.64 8.91 -3.32
N PHE A 113 -6.74 8.48 -2.71
CA PHE A 113 -7.51 7.32 -3.09
C PHE A 113 -8.94 7.77 -3.42
N THR A 114 -9.31 7.83 -4.69
CA THR A 114 -10.60 8.36 -5.15
C THR A 114 -11.37 7.32 -5.98
N GLY A 115 -12.65 7.12 -5.68
CA GLY A 115 -13.56 6.35 -6.56
C GLY A 115 -13.34 4.84 -6.59
N ILE A 116 -12.67 4.26 -5.59
CA ILE A 116 -12.45 2.80 -5.56
C ILE A 116 -13.64 2.15 -4.88
N MET A 117 -14.26 1.23 -5.60
CA MET A 117 -15.40 0.45 -5.17
C MET A 117 -14.98 -1.01 -5.03
N ASN A 118 -15.24 -1.61 -3.87
CA ASN A 118 -15.05 -3.03 -3.63
C ASN A 118 -16.39 -3.70 -3.37
N ARG A 119 -16.85 -4.50 -4.33
CA ARG A 119 -18.23 -4.96 -4.36
C ARG A 119 -18.45 -6.36 -3.80
N ASN A 120 -17.42 -7.21 -3.68
CA ASN A 120 -17.62 -8.62 -3.31
C ASN A 120 -16.56 -9.22 -2.36
N GLY A 121 -15.72 -8.44 -1.67
CA GLY A 121 -14.65 -8.99 -0.80
C GLY A 121 -14.27 -8.14 0.42
N ASN A 122 -13.18 -8.55 1.10
CA ASN A 122 -12.54 -7.87 2.27
C ASN A 122 -11.92 -6.49 1.93
N GLY A 123 -12.33 -5.88 0.82
CA GLY A 123 -11.49 -4.95 0.12
C GLY A 123 -11.71 -3.51 0.54
N SER A 124 -10.73 -3.00 1.26
CA SER A 124 -10.52 -1.59 1.54
C SER A 124 -9.82 -0.87 0.36
N ALA A 125 -9.60 0.44 0.48
CA ALA A 125 -8.60 1.11 -0.34
C ALA A 125 -7.22 0.51 -0.17
N LEU A 126 -6.90 0.35 1.10
CA LEU A 126 -5.59 0.07 1.63
C LEU A 126 -5.78 -1.06 2.63
N TYR A 127 -5.12 -2.16 2.36
CA TYR A 127 -5.02 -3.26 3.29
C TYR A 127 -3.60 -3.30 3.83
N LEU A 128 -3.50 -3.30 5.15
CA LEU A 128 -2.25 -3.41 5.89
C LEU A 128 -2.31 -4.66 6.75
N GLN A 129 -1.49 -5.65 6.46
CA GLN A 129 -1.23 -6.72 7.39
C GLN A 129 0.03 -6.42 8.18
N ILE A 130 -0.09 -6.43 9.51
CA ILE A 130 0.97 -6.08 10.44
C ILE A 130 1.53 -7.38 11.03
N HIS A 131 2.85 -7.54 11.00
CA HIS A 131 3.49 -8.66 11.70
C HIS A 131 3.32 -8.48 13.22
N PRO A 132 3.06 -9.54 14.00
CA PRO A 132 2.88 -9.39 15.45
C PRO A 132 4.13 -8.90 16.19
N GLU A 133 5.32 -9.06 15.60
CA GLU A 133 6.61 -8.75 16.23
C GLU A 133 7.30 -7.50 15.67
N PHE A 134 6.95 -7.08 14.46
CA PHE A 134 7.58 -5.97 13.75
C PHE A 134 6.61 -5.36 12.75
N GLY A 135 7.03 -4.33 12.02
CA GLY A 135 6.13 -3.61 11.11
C GLY A 135 5.76 -2.25 11.69
N SER A 136 6.11 -1.20 10.97
CA SER A 136 5.70 0.16 11.29
C SER A 136 5.11 0.81 10.05
N HIS A 137 3.84 1.20 10.14
CA HIS A 137 3.10 1.74 9.00
C HIS A 137 2.64 3.17 9.33
N THR A 138 3.09 4.14 8.54
CA THR A 138 2.73 5.56 8.72
C THR A 138 1.88 6.04 7.54
N LEU A 139 0.76 6.68 7.85
CA LEU A 139 -0.08 7.39 6.89
C LEU A 139 -0.04 8.89 7.23
N ASN A 140 0.44 9.71 6.31
CA ASN A 140 0.59 11.15 6.51
C ASN A 140 -0.06 11.92 5.34
N HIS A 141 -1.07 12.75 5.61
CA HIS A 141 -1.82 13.44 4.53
C HIS A 141 -2.34 12.47 3.44
N VAL A 142 -2.90 11.33 3.85
CA VAL A 142 -3.55 10.36 2.95
C VAL A 142 -5.03 10.63 2.91
N ILE A 143 -5.59 10.82 1.71
CA ILE A 143 -7.00 11.20 1.52
C ILE A 143 -7.75 10.06 0.86
N PHE A 144 -8.90 9.68 1.44
CA PHE A 144 -9.82 8.71 0.87
C PHE A 144 -11.14 9.41 0.51
N ARG A 145 -11.53 9.37 -0.77
CA ARG A 145 -12.77 9.98 -1.31
C ARG A 145 -13.55 8.96 -2.13
N GLU A 146 -14.88 9.06 -2.10
CA GLU A 146 -15.79 8.27 -2.95
C GLU A 146 -15.48 6.77 -2.87
N ARG A 147 -15.53 6.23 -1.65
CA ARG A 147 -15.19 4.83 -1.36
C ARG A 147 -16.45 4.03 -1.13
N GLN A 148 -16.46 2.80 -1.63
CA GLN A 148 -17.46 1.82 -1.25
C GLN A 148 -16.74 0.50 -0.99
N ALA A 149 -17.00 -0.12 0.16
CA ALA A 149 -16.49 -1.43 0.52
C ALA A 149 -17.55 -2.16 1.35
N ILE A 150 -17.74 -3.44 1.11
CA ILE A 150 -18.64 -4.27 1.95
C ILE A 150 -17.99 -4.53 3.32
N TYR A 151 -16.66 -4.71 3.36
CA TYR A 151 -15.89 -4.95 4.58
C TYR A 151 -14.64 -4.04 4.59
N GLY A 152 -14.22 -3.57 5.77
CA GLY A 152 -12.96 -2.83 5.94
C GLY A 152 -12.95 -1.36 5.54
N GLY A 153 -14.06 -0.79 5.08
CA GLY A 153 -14.18 0.65 4.80
C GLY A 153 -13.06 1.19 3.90
N ALA A 154 -12.48 2.35 4.26
CA ALA A 154 -11.35 2.91 3.52
C ALA A 154 -10.05 2.15 3.80
N ILE A 155 -9.80 1.70 5.03
CA ILE A 155 -8.56 1.03 5.43
C ILE A 155 -8.92 -0.22 6.22
N PHE A 156 -8.37 -1.36 5.83
CA PHE A 156 -8.44 -2.61 6.59
C PHE A 156 -7.07 -2.88 7.20
N ILE A 157 -7.05 -3.18 8.49
CA ILE A 157 -5.84 -3.55 9.23
C ILE A 157 -6.01 -4.99 9.73
N ASP A 158 -5.11 -5.86 9.31
CA ASP A 158 -5.02 -7.26 9.73
C ASP A 158 -3.85 -7.40 10.70
N LEU A 159 -4.11 -7.79 11.94
CA LEU A 159 -3.08 -7.95 12.97
C LEU A 159 -2.40 -9.34 12.92
N GLY A 160 -2.75 -10.18 11.94
CA GLY A 160 -2.34 -11.57 11.87
C GLY A 160 -3.03 -12.44 12.93
N ILE A 161 -2.92 -13.76 12.78
CA ILE A 161 -3.41 -14.69 13.81
C ILE A 161 -2.35 -14.79 14.90
N GLN A 162 -2.63 -14.21 16.07
CA GLN A 162 -1.97 -14.63 17.31
C GLN A 162 -2.55 -16.01 17.66
N LYS A 163 -1.85 -17.10 17.29
CA LYS A 163 -2.17 -18.40 17.89
C LYS A 163 -1.75 -18.32 19.35
N CYS A 164 -2.68 -17.98 20.24
CA CYS A 164 -2.53 -18.28 21.65
C CYS A 164 -2.46 -19.81 21.76
N THR A 165 -1.26 -20.36 21.85
CA THR A 165 -1.05 -21.72 22.38
C THR A 165 -1.38 -21.67 23.87
N HIS A 166 -2.59 -22.08 24.21
CA HIS A 166 -2.96 -22.42 25.60
C HIS A 166 -2.25 -23.72 26.02
#